data_AF-A0A8H7Y738-F1
#
_entry.id   AF-A0A8H7Y738-F1
#
_cell.length_a   1.000
_cell.length_b   1.000
_cell.length_c   1.000
_cell.angle_alpha   90.00
_cell.angle_beta   90.00
_cell.angle_gamma   90.00
#
_symmetry.space_group_name_H-M   'P 1'
#
loop_
_entity.id
_entity.type
_entity.pdbx_description
1 polymer ?
#
loop_
_entity_poly.entity_id
_entity_poly.type
_entity_poly.pdbx_seq_one_letter_code
_entity_poly.pdbx_strand_id
1 'polypeptide(L)'
;MSPSANSTLLEWSVRVRCDEHEIGGSLSVFIFLSNTVPPNPDEWLFERSFAGTFDLFTSSSYGQARGQASGEAYATNIAKGFIHINRKYLELTRQSSLEPEIVVPYLKQHLSWGADGKVVQLERFTSLEVTVLCTPLELPIGADYPIEGEPKVYPEITRGRLGGDKSGA
;
A
#
# COMPACT_ATOMS: atom_id res chain seq x y z
N MET A 1 4.66 -2.44 -40.14
CA MET A 1 5.63 -1.89 -39.17
C MET A 1 5.56 -2.75 -37.93
N SER A 2 6.57 -3.58 -37.69
CA SER A 2 6.63 -4.42 -36.49
C SER A 2 7.15 -3.57 -35.32
N PRO A 3 6.61 -3.70 -34.10
CA PRO A 3 7.12 -2.95 -32.96
C PRO A 3 8.52 -3.49 -32.60
N SER A 4 9.51 -2.60 -32.65
CA SER A 4 10.93 -2.92 -32.46
C SER A 4 11.45 -2.23 -31.20
N ALA A 5 11.15 -2.80 -30.03
CA ALA A 5 11.92 -2.73 -28.78
C ALA A 5 11.17 -3.50 -27.67
N ASN A 6 11.89 -4.24 -26.83
CA ASN A 6 11.37 -4.61 -25.51
C ASN A 6 11.33 -3.32 -24.67
N SER A 7 10.16 -2.96 -24.13
CA SER A 7 10.04 -1.85 -23.19
C SER A 7 9.91 -2.38 -21.77
N THR A 8 10.76 -1.89 -20.88
CA THR A 8 10.61 -2.09 -19.43
C THR A 8 9.88 -0.89 -18.84
N LEU A 9 8.80 -1.14 -18.13
CA LEU A 9 8.03 -0.15 -17.36
C LEU A 9 8.26 -0.40 -15.87
N LEU A 10 8.14 0.64 -15.05
CA LEU A 10 8.26 0.52 -13.59
C LEU A 10 6.88 0.70 -12.96
N GLU A 11 6.42 -0.30 -12.23
CA GLU A 11 5.14 -0.25 -11.51
C GLU A 11 5.35 0.02 -10.02
N TRP A 12 4.97 1.21 -9.59
CA TRP A 12 5.00 1.58 -8.18
C TRP A 12 3.69 1.25 -7.49
N SER A 13 3.77 0.52 -6.40
CA SER A 13 2.63 0.19 -5.55
C SER A 13 2.93 0.43 -4.07
N VAL A 14 1.88 0.81 -3.36
CA VAL A 14 1.85 0.80 -1.90
C VAL A 14 1.21 -0.51 -1.46
N ARG A 15 1.98 -1.35 -0.77
CA ARG A 15 1.48 -2.57 -0.16
C ARG A 15 1.08 -2.30 1.28
N VAL A 16 -0.16 -2.61 1.60
CA VAL A 16 -0.70 -2.60 2.96
C VAL A 16 -0.82 -4.04 3.44
N ARG A 17 -0.32 -4.32 4.65
CA ARG A 17 -0.49 -5.61 5.33
C ARG A 17 -0.97 -5.41 6.75
N CYS A 18 -1.83 -6.30 7.24
CA CYS A 18 -2.30 -6.31 8.63
C CYS A 18 -2.77 -7.72 9.02
N ASP A 19 -2.73 -8.04 10.31
CA ASP A 19 -3.34 -9.25 10.87
C ASP A 19 -4.86 -9.05 10.98
N GLU A 20 -5.61 -9.89 10.28
CA GLU A 20 -7.08 -9.84 10.27
C GLU A 20 -7.68 -9.99 11.68
N HIS A 21 -6.99 -10.69 12.57
CA HIS A 21 -7.48 -10.95 13.93
C HIS A 21 -7.25 -9.78 14.88
N GLU A 22 -6.30 -8.88 14.60
CA GLU A 22 -6.07 -7.70 15.43
C GLU A 22 -7.17 -6.66 15.23
N ILE A 23 -7.73 -6.61 14.03
CA ILE A 23 -8.63 -5.54 13.60
C ILE A 23 -10.02 -5.70 14.26
N GLY A 24 -10.42 -6.92 14.64
CA GLY A 24 -11.67 -7.17 15.38
C GLY A 24 -12.95 -6.74 14.65
N GLY A 25 -12.85 -6.37 13.37
CA GLY A 25 -13.89 -5.77 12.55
C GLY A 25 -13.39 -5.43 11.14
N SER A 26 -14.15 -4.62 10.40
CA SER A 26 -13.73 -4.14 9.08
C SER A 26 -12.83 -2.91 9.19
N LEU A 27 -11.87 -2.76 8.29
CA LEU A 27 -10.91 -1.67 8.25
C LEU A 27 -10.72 -1.18 6.83
N SER A 28 -10.73 0.13 6.64
CA SER A 28 -10.29 0.78 5.40
C SER A 28 -9.04 1.60 5.66
N VAL A 29 -7.98 1.34 4.89
CA VAL A 29 -6.74 2.11 4.89
C VAL A 29 -6.69 2.96 3.63
N PHE A 30 -6.56 4.27 3.79
CA PHE A 30 -6.56 5.24 2.70
C PHE A 30 -5.15 5.71 2.44
N ILE A 31 -4.73 5.68 1.17
CA ILE A 31 -3.40 6.10 0.75
C ILE A 31 -3.49 7.45 0.03
N PHE A 32 -2.64 8.40 0.43
CA PHE A 32 -2.57 9.73 -0.15
C PHE A 32 -1.15 10.03 -0.64
N LEU A 33 -1.05 10.61 -1.83
CA LEU A 33 0.16 11.26 -2.32
C LEU A 33 0.21 12.72 -1.83
N SER A 34 0.33 12.86 -0.51
CA SER A 34 0.41 14.13 0.23
C SER A 34 1.37 13.99 1.41
N ASN A 35 1.97 15.11 1.85
CA ASN A 35 2.85 15.15 3.02
C ASN A 35 2.10 14.99 4.36
N THR A 36 0.78 15.18 4.34
CA THR A 36 -0.10 15.11 5.50
C THR A 36 -1.37 14.37 5.11
N VAL A 37 -1.95 13.66 6.08
CA VAL A 37 -3.27 13.05 5.91
C VAL A 37 -4.30 14.19 5.85
N PRO A 38 -5.20 14.23 4.85
CA PRO A 38 -6.22 15.25 4.78
C PRO A 38 -7.07 15.29 6.06
N PRO A 39 -7.45 16.48 6.57
CA PRO A 39 -8.03 16.61 7.90
C PRO A 39 -9.48 16.15 7.99
N ASN A 40 -10.24 16.19 6.89
CA ASN A 40 -11.65 15.79 6.86
C ASN A 40 -11.78 14.36 6.29
N PRO A 41 -12.10 13.36 7.12
CA PRO A 41 -12.22 11.97 6.68
C PRO A 41 -13.38 11.70 5.74
N ASP A 42 -14.46 12.47 5.86
CA ASP A 42 -15.65 12.34 5.01
C ASP A 42 -15.36 12.76 3.56
N GLU A 43 -14.28 13.51 3.35
CA GLU A 43 -13.86 14.02 2.04
C GLU A 43 -12.69 13.23 1.43
N TRP A 44 -12.12 12.25 2.15
CA TRP A 44 -10.92 11.53 1.72
C TRP A 44 -11.02 10.90 0.33
N LEU A 45 -12.18 10.37 -0.05
CA LEU A 45 -12.37 9.77 -1.38
C LEU A 45 -12.36 10.80 -2.52
N PHE A 46 -12.61 12.07 -2.21
CA PHE A 46 -12.67 13.17 -3.16
C PHE A 46 -11.38 14.01 -3.16
N GLU A 47 -10.47 13.74 -2.22
CA GLU A 47 -9.20 14.42 -2.11
C GLU A 47 -8.35 14.24 -3.37
N ARG A 48 -7.75 15.33 -3.86
CA ARG A 48 -6.95 15.29 -5.08
C ARG A 48 -5.74 14.37 -4.94
N SER A 49 -5.21 14.26 -3.72
CA SER A 49 -4.07 13.42 -3.37
C SER A 49 -4.43 11.95 -3.15
N PHE A 50 -5.73 11.60 -3.09
CA PHE A 50 -6.17 10.23 -2.86
C PHE A 50 -5.70 9.29 -3.99
N ALA A 51 -4.99 8.23 -3.60
CA ALA A 51 -4.41 7.26 -4.52
C ALA A 51 -5.17 5.92 -4.54
N GLY A 52 -5.85 5.57 -3.46
CA GLY A 52 -6.66 4.36 -3.36
C GLY A 52 -6.87 3.90 -1.93
N THR A 53 -7.70 2.86 -1.77
CA THR A 53 -7.96 2.20 -0.49
C THR A 53 -7.51 0.75 -0.48
N PHE A 54 -7.19 0.26 0.71
CA PHE A 54 -7.18 -1.15 1.05
C PHE A 54 -8.31 -1.40 2.04
N ASP A 55 -9.26 -2.25 1.65
CA ASP A 55 -10.45 -2.55 2.44
C ASP A 55 -10.40 -4.00 2.91
N LEU A 56 -10.42 -4.18 4.22
CA LEU A 56 -10.50 -5.48 4.87
C LEU A 56 -11.89 -5.66 5.46
N PHE A 57 -12.61 -6.68 4.96
CA PHE A 57 -13.92 -7.06 5.49
C PHE A 57 -13.78 -8.33 6.32
N THR A 58 -13.99 -8.22 7.63
CA THR A 58 -13.99 -9.38 8.53
C THR A 58 -15.34 -9.54 9.23
N SER A 59 -15.67 -10.77 9.62
CA SER A 59 -16.85 -11.06 10.45
C SER A 59 -16.49 -11.00 11.94
N SER A 60 -17.35 -10.39 12.75
CA SER A 60 -17.18 -10.26 14.20
C SER A 60 -17.10 -11.61 14.95
N SER A 61 -17.49 -12.71 14.30
CA SER A 61 -17.39 -14.08 14.82
C SER A 61 -15.96 -14.57 15.05
N TYR A 62 -14.95 -13.97 14.41
CA TYR A 62 -13.55 -14.31 14.67
C TYR A 62 -13.07 -13.85 16.06
N GLY A 63 -13.64 -12.77 16.61
CA GLY A 63 -13.28 -12.26 17.93
C GLY A 63 -13.84 -13.07 19.11
N GLN A 64 -14.95 -13.80 18.91
CA GLN A 64 -15.61 -14.58 19.97
C GLN A 64 -15.04 -16.00 20.16
N ALA A 65 -14.30 -16.54 19.19
CA ALA A 65 -13.64 -17.84 19.32
C ALA A 65 -12.48 -17.85 20.34
N ARG A 66 -12.17 -16.70 20.96
CA ARG A 66 -11.19 -16.58 22.06
C ARG A 66 -11.58 -17.31 23.35
N GLY A 67 -12.84 -17.72 23.51
CA GLY A 67 -13.31 -18.37 24.74
C GLY A 67 -13.23 -19.90 24.75
N GLN A 68 -13.18 -20.57 23.60
CA GLN A 68 -13.46 -22.02 23.52
C GLN A 68 -12.70 -22.72 22.37
N ALA A 69 -11.38 -22.62 22.30
CA ALA A 69 -10.60 -23.60 21.55
C ALA A 69 -9.18 -23.68 22.13
N SER A 70 -8.93 -24.79 22.81
CA SER A 70 -7.65 -25.23 23.32
C SER A 70 -6.64 -25.51 22.20
N GLY A 71 -5.43 -24.96 22.33
CA GLY A 71 -4.20 -25.68 21.97
C GLY A 71 -3.64 -25.56 20.55
N GLU A 72 -4.31 -24.95 19.59
CA GLU A 72 -3.75 -24.75 18.25
C GLU A 72 -3.29 -23.30 18.06
N ALA A 73 -2.01 -23.12 17.75
CA ALA A 73 -1.47 -21.84 17.33
C ALA A 73 -2.12 -21.46 15.99
N TYR A 74 -3.20 -20.68 16.05
CA TYR A 74 -3.83 -20.12 14.86
C TYR A 74 -2.75 -19.40 14.05
N ALA A 75 -2.54 -19.84 12.81
CA ALA A 75 -1.69 -19.14 11.86
C ALA A 75 -2.21 -17.70 11.75
N THR A 76 -1.35 -16.71 11.99
CA THR A 76 -1.71 -15.31 11.82
C THR A 76 -2.14 -15.10 10.37
N ASN A 77 -3.42 -14.80 10.14
CA ASN A 77 -3.92 -14.56 8.79
C ASN A 77 -3.59 -13.12 8.43
N ILE A 78 -2.53 -12.95 7.64
CA ILE A 78 -2.07 -11.63 7.21
C ILE A 78 -2.76 -11.27 5.90
N ALA A 79 -3.73 -10.35 5.99
CA ALA A 79 -4.30 -9.72 4.81
C ALA A 79 -3.26 -8.82 4.14
N LYS A 80 -3.26 -8.82 2.80
CA LYS A 80 -2.38 -7.99 1.98
C LYS A 80 -3.15 -7.40 0.82
N GLY A 81 -2.90 -6.14 0.52
CA GLY A 81 -3.40 -5.48 -0.68
C GLY A 81 -2.38 -4.52 -1.26
N PHE A 82 -2.59 -4.15 -2.51
CA PHE A 82 -1.69 -3.30 -3.28
C PHE A 82 -2.48 -2.15 -3.90
N ILE A 83 -1.99 -0.93 -3.72
CA ILE A 83 -2.52 0.28 -4.31
C ILE A 83 -1.53 0.77 -5.35
N HIS A 84 -1.92 0.74 -6.62
CA HIS A 84 -1.11 1.23 -7.75
C HIS A 84 -1.08 2.76 -7.75
N ILE A 85 0.12 3.36 -7.68
CA ILE A 85 0.26 4.81 -7.50
C ILE A 85 0.81 5.56 -8.73
N ASN A 86 1.29 4.83 -9.75
CA ASN A 86 1.89 5.40 -10.97
C ASN A 86 1.06 6.54 -11.57
N ARG A 87 -0.21 6.26 -11.89
CA ARG A 87 -1.11 7.23 -12.51
C ARG A 87 -1.27 8.48 -11.65
N LYS A 88 -1.55 8.30 -10.36
CA LYS A 88 -1.76 9.42 -9.42
C LYS A 88 -0.49 10.26 -9.26
N TYR A 89 0.66 9.60 -9.17
CA TYR A 89 1.97 10.27 -9.11
C TYR A 89 2.23 11.14 -10.34
N LEU A 90 2.04 10.59 -11.55
CA LEU A 90 2.24 11.32 -12.80
C LEU A 90 1.27 12.50 -12.92
N GLU A 91 -0.01 12.31 -12.55
CA GLU A 91 -1.02 13.38 -12.54
C GLU A 91 -0.66 14.55 -11.61
N LEU A 92 -0.15 14.25 -10.41
CA LEU A 92 0.16 15.27 -9.39
C LEU A 92 1.47 15.99 -9.67
N THR A 93 2.50 15.25 -10.05
CA THR A 93 3.86 15.78 -10.19
C THR A 93 4.17 16.34 -11.58
N ARG A 94 3.37 15.96 -12.59
CA ARG A 94 3.63 16.23 -14.02
C ARG A 94 5.00 15.73 -14.50
N GLN A 95 5.58 14.77 -13.79
CA GLN A 95 6.80 14.08 -14.21
C GLN A 95 6.45 13.12 -15.36
N SER A 96 7.46 12.81 -16.19
CA SER A 96 7.35 11.79 -17.24
C SER A 96 8.14 10.52 -16.94
N SER A 97 8.82 10.48 -15.78
CA SER A 97 9.68 9.38 -15.38
C SER A 97 9.18 8.75 -14.07
N LEU A 98 9.33 7.43 -14.02
CA LEU A 98 9.03 6.59 -12.86
C LEU A 98 10.32 5.99 -12.26
N GLU A 99 11.48 6.54 -12.62
CA GLU A 99 12.76 6.05 -12.12
C GLU A 99 12.91 6.28 -10.60
N PRO A 100 13.54 5.34 -9.87
CA PRO A 100 13.66 5.42 -8.41
C PRO A 100 14.30 6.71 -7.89
N GLU A 101 15.26 7.28 -8.62
CA GLU A 101 15.96 8.51 -8.20
C GLU A 101 15.03 9.73 -8.12
N ILE A 102 13.87 9.66 -8.78
CA ILE A 102 12.87 10.72 -8.81
C ILE A 102 11.69 10.36 -7.89
N VAL A 103 11.19 9.12 -7.97
CA VAL A 103 10.01 8.69 -7.23
C VAL A 103 10.29 8.54 -5.73
N VAL A 104 11.43 7.97 -5.35
CA VAL A 104 11.74 7.69 -3.94
C VAL A 104 11.81 8.98 -3.09
N PRO A 105 12.56 10.04 -3.50
CA PRO A 105 12.57 11.28 -2.74
C PRO A 105 11.19 11.92 -2.60
N TYR A 106 10.36 11.86 -3.65
CA TYR A 106 9.00 12.38 -3.61
C TYR A 106 8.14 11.63 -2.58
N LEU A 107 8.10 10.30 -2.62
CA LEU A 107 7.27 9.49 -1.72
C LEU A 107 7.73 9.56 -0.26
N LYS A 108 9.03 9.78 0.01
CA LYS A 108 9.51 10.04 1.38
C LYS A 108 8.87 11.28 2.00
N GLN A 109 8.53 12.27 1.17
CA GLN A 109 7.97 13.54 1.61
C GLN A 109 6.45 13.62 1.44
N HIS A 110 5.89 12.91 0.47
CA HIS A 110 4.51 13.08 0.00
C HIS A 110 3.73 11.77 -0.02
N LEU A 111 4.03 10.82 0.86
CA LEU A 111 3.18 9.66 1.09
C LEU A 111 2.59 9.77 2.49
N SER A 112 1.28 9.64 2.65
CA SER A 112 0.63 9.56 3.94
C SER A 112 -0.52 8.57 3.89
N TRP A 113 -0.94 8.06 5.05
CA TRP A 113 -2.04 7.13 5.15
C TRP A 113 -2.86 7.37 6.41
N GLY A 114 -4.16 7.11 6.29
CA GLY A 114 -5.12 7.14 7.38
C GLY A 114 -5.92 5.85 7.42
N ALA A 115 -6.54 5.55 8.56
CA ALA A 115 -7.34 4.34 8.73
C ALA A 115 -8.64 4.65 9.48
N ASP A 116 -9.75 4.04 9.06
CA ASP A 116 -11.06 4.16 9.73
C ASP A 116 -11.45 5.61 10.05
N GLY A 117 -11.32 6.48 9.04
CA GLY A 117 -11.67 7.88 9.13
C GLY A 117 -10.89 8.69 10.17
N LYS A 118 -9.76 8.23 10.70
CA LYS A 118 -8.91 9.02 11.62
C LYS A 118 -7.42 8.70 11.45
N VAL A 119 -6.58 9.70 11.65
CA VAL A 119 -5.12 9.51 11.74
C VAL A 119 -4.73 8.72 13.01
N VAL A 120 -5.54 8.86 14.07
CA VAL A 120 -5.26 8.45 15.47
C VAL A 120 -5.68 7.01 15.80
N GLN A 121 -5.99 6.19 14.79
CA GLN A 121 -6.32 4.78 15.02
C GLN A 121 -5.20 3.81 14.66
N LEU A 122 -4.11 4.29 14.04
CA LEU A 122 -3.00 3.44 13.62
C LEU A 122 -2.26 2.82 14.82
N GLU A 123 -2.22 3.48 15.97
CA GLU A 123 -1.65 2.96 17.22
C GLU A 123 -2.37 1.70 17.72
N ARG A 124 -3.64 1.51 17.34
CA ARG A 124 -4.44 0.34 17.71
C ARG A 124 -4.20 -0.86 16.80
N PHE A 125 -3.55 -0.66 15.65
CA PHE A 125 -3.27 -1.68 14.64
C PHE A 125 -1.75 -1.91 14.55
N THR A 126 -1.19 -2.53 15.58
CA THR A 126 0.25 -2.79 15.71
C THR A 126 0.80 -3.73 14.63
N SER A 127 -0.04 -4.55 13.99
CA SER A 127 0.31 -5.39 12.84
C SER A 127 0.27 -4.63 11.51
N LEU A 128 -0.43 -3.49 11.42
CA LEU A 128 -0.52 -2.70 10.19
C LEU A 128 0.88 -2.28 9.73
N GLU A 129 1.13 -2.46 8.45
CA GLU A 129 2.37 -2.07 7.82
C GLU A 129 2.15 -1.66 6.36
N VAL A 130 2.58 -0.43 6.07
CA VAL A 130 2.57 0.20 4.77
C VAL A 130 3.99 0.19 4.22
N THR A 131 4.17 -0.46 3.08
CA THR A 131 5.45 -0.62 2.38
C THR A 131 5.31 -0.16 0.94
N VAL A 132 6.40 0.30 0.33
CA VAL A 132 6.41 0.69 -1.08
C VAL A 132 7.26 -0.28 -1.88
N LEU A 133 6.76 -0.65 -3.05
CA LEU A 133 7.37 -1.60 -3.96
C LEU A 133 7.50 -0.94 -5.34
N CYS A 134 8.55 -1.30 -6.05
CA CYS A 134 8.67 -1.06 -7.48
C CYS A 134 8.87 -2.41 -8.19
N THR A 135 7.95 -2.76 -9.08
CA THR A 135 8.00 -3.99 -9.87
C THR A 135 8.35 -3.63 -11.31
N PRO A 136 9.47 -4.12 -11.86
CA PRO A 136 9.73 -3.96 -13.29
C PRO A 136 8.76 -4.82 -14.09
N LEU A 137 8.17 -4.24 -15.13
CA LEU A 137 7.25 -4.89 -16.06
C LEU A 137 7.90 -4.90 -17.44
N GLU A 138 8.18 -6.08 -17.97
CA GLU A 138 8.74 -6.23 -19.31
C GLU A 138 7.62 -6.60 -20.28
N LEU A 139 7.53 -5.92 -21.43
CA LEU A 139 6.64 -6.34 -22.52
C LEU A 139 7.47 -6.92 -23.67
N PRO A 140 7.62 -8.26 -23.75
CA PRO A 140 8.33 -8.89 -24.85
C PRO A 140 7.65 -8.62 -26.19
N ILE A 141 8.43 -8.56 -27.26
CA ILE A 141 7.89 -8.43 -28.63
C ILE A 141 6.92 -9.58 -28.93
N GLY A 142 5.70 -9.23 -29.31
CA GLY A 142 4.64 -10.18 -29.66
C GLY A 142 3.85 -10.73 -28.48
N ALA A 143 4.13 -10.27 -27.25
CA ALA A 143 3.29 -10.59 -26.09
C ALA A 143 2.07 -9.68 -26.01
N ASP A 144 0.95 -10.23 -25.57
CA ASP A 144 -0.29 -9.48 -25.31
C ASP A 144 -0.29 -8.79 -23.93
N TYR A 145 0.52 -9.30 -22.99
CA TYR A 145 0.59 -8.83 -21.60
C TYR A 145 2.05 -8.70 -21.13
N PRO A 146 2.33 -7.75 -20.22
CA PRO A 146 3.64 -7.64 -19.62
C PRO A 146 3.93 -8.83 -18.68
N ILE A 147 5.21 -9.15 -18.54
CA ILE A 147 5.76 -10.09 -17.58
C ILE A 147 6.29 -9.28 -16.39
N GLU A 148 5.82 -9.63 -15.19
CA GLU A 148 6.32 -9.05 -13.96
C GLU A 148 7.71 -9.63 -13.62
N GLY A 149 8.67 -8.76 -13.36
CA GLY A 149 9.94 -9.12 -12.75
C GLY A 149 9.87 -9.07 -11.22
N GLU A 150 11.02 -9.25 -10.57
CA GLU A 150 11.11 -9.28 -9.11
C GLU A 150 10.82 -7.91 -8.48
N PRO A 151 9.83 -7.80 -7.57
CA PRO A 151 9.53 -6.56 -6.87
C PRO A 151 10.67 -6.13 -5.94
N LYS A 152 11.12 -4.88 -6.07
CA LYS A 152 12.05 -4.26 -5.13
C LYS A 152 11.29 -3.50 -4.05
N VAL A 153 11.55 -3.81 -2.79
CA VAL A 153 11.00 -3.09 -1.63
C VAL A 153 11.84 -1.84 -1.33
N TYR A 154 11.18 -0.73 -1.03
CA TYR A 154 11.79 0.55 -0.64
C TYR A 154 11.37 0.90 0.80
N PRO A 155 11.93 0.20 1.81
CA PRO A 155 11.50 0.35 3.20
C PRO A 155 11.75 1.76 3.75
N GLU A 156 12.81 2.44 3.28
CA GLU A 156 13.18 3.79 3.69
C GLU A 156 12.14 4.85 3.34
N ILE A 157 11.16 4.53 2.49
CA ILE A 157 10.05 5.44 2.21
C ILE A 157 9.16 5.55 3.45
N THR A 158 8.83 4.44 4.11
CA THR A 158 7.82 4.39 5.18
C THR A 158 8.38 4.13 6.57
N ARG A 159 9.61 3.61 6.68
CA ARG A 159 10.25 3.25 7.95
C ARG A 159 10.26 4.40 8.97
N GLY A 160 10.01 4.06 10.23
CA GLY A 160 9.99 5.01 11.35
C GLY A 160 8.69 5.83 11.45
N ARG A 161 7.76 5.65 10.52
CA ARG A 161 6.41 6.23 10.59
C ARG A 161 5.44 5.22 11.18
N LEU A 162 4.41 5.70 11.88
CA LEU A 162 3.41 4.84 12.51
C LEU A 162 2.68 3.99 11.46
N GLY A 163 2.71 2.67 11.62
CA GLY A 163 2.17 1.73 10.63
C GLY A 163 2.99 1.65 9.33
N GLY A 164 4.23 2.16 9.30
CA GLY A 164 5.16 2.02 8.18
C GLY A 164 5.96 0.72 8.24
N ASP A 165 6.93 0.58 7.32
CA ASP A 165 7.83 -0.57 7.24
C ASP A 165 8.56 -0.82 8.56
N LYS A 166 8.57 -2.10 8.98
CA LYS A 166 9.16 -2.54 10.27
C LYS A 166 10.49 -3.27 10.10
N SER A 167 11.01 -3.39 8.89
CA SER A 167 12.29 -4.07 8.66
C SER A 167 13.42 -3.27 9.32
N GLY A 168 14.14 -3.92 10.24
CA GLY A 168 15.25 -3.31 10.99
C GLY A 168 14.86 -2.44 12.19
N ALA A 169 13.61 -2.54 12.66
CA ALA A 169 13.16 -2.02 13.96
C ALA A 169 13.34 -3.04 15.09
#